data_AF-A0A8S3C7A2-F1
#
_entry.id   AF-A0A8S3C7A2-F1
#
_cell.length_a   1.000
_cell.length_b   1.000
_cell.length_c   1.000
_cell.angle_alpha   90.00
_cell.angle_beta   90.00
_cell.angle_gamma   90.00
#
_symmetry.space_group_name_H-M   'P 1'
#
loop_
_entity.id
_entity.type
_entity.pdbx_description
1 polymer ?
#
loop_
_entity_poly.entity_id
_entity_poly.type
_entity_poly.pdbx_seq_one_letter_code
_entity_poly.pdbx_strand_id
1 'polypeptide(L)'
;MHAPPKSLIVYASAPDEAVLGETKNDRNDIFIENLLKYIGQPNQDIEEMMRQVSDNVNNKTDDFQVPYRSTSLTEKIYLVITSTQ
;
A
#
# COMPACT_ATOMS: atom_id res chain seq x y z
N MET A 1 -15.32 -4.17 19.65
CA MET A 1 -13.92 -4.45 19.22
C MET A 1 -13.18 -3.13 19.24
N HIS A 2 -12.00 -3.05 19.88
CA HIS A 2 -11.16 -1.84 19.88
C HIS A 2 -10.05 -2.02 18.84
N ALA A 3 -9.90 -1.06 17.93
CA ALA A 3 -8.76 -1.06 17.02
C ALA A 3 -7.47 -0.89 17.83
N PRO A 4 -6.38 -1.62 17.51
CA PRO A 4 -5.09 -1.38 18.13
C PRO A 4 -4.69 0.10 17.97
N PRO A 5 -4.20 0.78 19.01
CA PRO A 5 -3.75 2.15 18.87
C PRO A 5 -2.46 2.21 18.03
N LYS A 6 -2.25 3.32 17.31
CA LYS A 6 -1.04 3.58 16.51
C LYS A 6 -0.75 2.49 15.47
N SER A 7 -1.79 1.97 14.83
CA SER A 7 -1.69 0.93 13.81
C SER A 7 -2.19 1.42 12.46
N LEU A 8 -1.57 0.94 11.39
CA LEU A 8 -2.06 1.03 10.02
C LEU A 8 -2.10 -0.38 9.45
N ILE A 9 -3.28 -0.79 8.99
CA ILE A 9 -3.49 -2.05 8.27
C ILE A 9 -3.87 -1.69 6.85
N VAL A 10 -3.16 -2.24 5.87
CA VAL A 10 -3.40 -2.01 4.44
C VAL A 10 -3.73 -3.34 3.79
N TYR A 11 -4.78 -3.34 2.97
CA TYR A 11 -5.27 -4.46 2.21
C TYR A 11 -5.07 -4.16 0.72
N ALA A 12 -4.68 -5.17 -0.05
CA ALA A 12 -4.40 -5.02 -1.48
C ALA A 12 -5.67 -4.74 -2.31
N SER A 13 -6.86 -5.05 -1.79
CA SER A 13 -8.17 -4.76 -2.39
C SER A 13 -9.22 -4.45 -1.31
N ALA A 14 -10.40 -4.01 -1.73
CA ALA A 14 -11.52 -3.71 -0.86
C ALA A 14 -12.17 -5.01 -0.33
N PRO A 15 -12.98 -4.95 0.74
CA PRO A 15 -13.75 -6.09 1.20
C PRO A 15 -14.60 -6.69 0.07
N ASP A 16 -14.68 -8.02 0.03
CA ASP A 16 -15.43 -8.78 -0.96
C ASP A 16 -14.93 -8.65 -2.42
N GLU A 17 -13.79 -7.98 -2.66
CA GLU A 17 -13.15 -7.86 -3.97
C GLU A 17 -11.94 -8.77 -4.13
N ALA A 18 -11.75 -9.28 -5.35
CA ALA A 18 -10.57 -10.06 -5.68
C ALA A 18 -9.37 -9.15 -5.97
N VAL A 19 -8.16 -9.72 -5.86
CA VAL A 19 -6.91 -9.09 -6.30
C VAL A 19 -6.55 -9.67 -7.67
N LEU A 20 -6.01 -8.85 -8.57
CA LEU A 20 -5.40 -9.36 -9.80
C LEU A 20 -4.07 -10.04 -9.43
N GLY A 21 -4.12 -11.37 -9.34
CA GLY A 21 -2.93 -12.19 -9.20
C GLY A 21 -2.10 -12.21 -10.48
N GLU A 22 -0.80 -12.36 -10.33
CA GLU A 22 0.10 -12.64 -11.44
C GLU A 22 -0.24 -13.99 -12.09
N THR A 23 -0.51 -13.97 -13.40
CA THR A 23 -0.79 -15.19 -14.18
C THR A 23 0.43 -15.67 -14.98
N LYS A 24 1.50 -14.87 -15.10
CA LYS A 24 2.68 -15.17 -15.92
C LYS A 24 3.95 -14.48 -15.40
N ASN A 25 5.03 -15.26 -15.29
CA ASN A 25 6.44 -14.85 -15.14
C ASN A 25 6.93 -14.45 -13.74
N ASP A 26 6.36 -15.00 -12.65
CA ASP A 26 6.85 -14.83 -11.28
C ASP A 26 7.12 -13.38 -10.84
N ARG A 27 6.36 -12.40 -11.36
CA ARG A 27 6.49 -11.00 -10.94
C ARG A 27 5.57 -10.75 -9.74
N ASN A 28 5.76 -9.61 -9.11
CA ASN A 28 4.92 -9.18 -8.00
C ASN A 28 3.51 -8.81 -8.49
N ASP A 29 2.50 -9.03 -7.65
CA ASP A 29 1.16 -8.49 -7.92
C ASP A 29 1.20 -6.94 -8.03
N ILE A 30 0.17 -6.37 -8.64
CA ILE A 30 0.11 -4.93 -8.97
C ILE A 30 0.20 -4.07 -7.70
N PHE A 31 -0.35 -4.53 -6.58
CA PHE A 31 -0.24 -3.80 -5.31
C PHE A 31 1.19 -3.82 -4.79
N ILE A 32 1.84 -4.99 -4.73
CA ILE A 32 3.23 -5.11 -4.27
C ILE A 32 4.21 -4.39 -5.21
N GLU A 33 4.01 -4.47 -6.53
CA GLU A 33 4.81 -3.71 -7.51
C GLU A 33 4.77 -2.21 -7.20
N ASN A 34 3.57 -1.66 -6.97
CA ASN A 34 3.43 -0.25 -6.62
C ASN A 34 3.96 0.06 -5.23
N LEU A 35 3.73 -0.80 -4.23
CA LEU A 35 4.30 -0.61 -2.89
C LEU A 35 5.81 -0.45 -2.94
N LEU A 36 6.51 -1.32 -3.66
CA LEU A 36 7.98 -1.28 -3.78
C LEU A 36 8.48 0.00 -4.46
N LYS A 37 7.70 0.59 -5.36
CA LYS A 37 8.02 1.87 -6.01
C LYS A 37 8.01 3.05 -5.03
N TYR A 38 7.18 2.99 -3.97
CA TYR A 38 6.96 4.10 -3.05
C TYR A 38 7.53 3.89 -1.63
N ILE A 39 7.72 2.65 -1.17
CA ILE A 39 8.08 2.30 0.23
C ILE A 39 9.41 2.90 0.72
N GLY A 40 10.23 3.44 -0.19
CA GLY A 40 11.52 4.04 0.10
C GLY A 40 11.63 5.54 -0.13
N GLN A 41 10.55 6.21 -0.52
CA GLN A 41 10.66 7.60 -0.93
C GLN A 41 10.94 8.52 0.27
N PRO A 42 12.01 9.33 0.20
CA PRO A 42 12.38 10.18 1.31
C PRO A 42 11.34 11.29 1.53
N ASN A 43 11.21 11.74 2.77
CA ASN A 43 10.32 12.84 3.17
C ASN A 43 8.83 12.61 2.85
N GLN A 44 8.42 11.35 2.69
CA GLN A 44 7.03 10.99 2.43
C GLN A 44 6.39 10.34 3.66
N ASP A 45 5.23 10.88 4.08
CA ASP A 45 4.41 10.26 5.12
C ASP A 45 3.77 8.96 4.62
N ILE A 46 3.62 7.96 5.48
CA ILE A 46 3.11 6.64 5.11
C ILE A 46 1.69 6.69 4.51
N GLU A 47 0.82 7.61 4.95
CA GLU A 47 -0.51 7.73 4.36
C GLU A 47 -0.46 8.40 3.00
N GLU A 48 0.47 9.33 2.78
CA GLU A 48 0.74 9.89 1.45
C GLU A 48 1.28 8.84 0.49
N MET A 49 2.24 8.04 0.93
CA MET A 49 2.77 6.89 0.21
C MET A 49 1.65 5.93 -0.20
N MET A 50 0.75 5.60 0.74
CA MET A 50 -0.39 4.72 0.47
C MET A 50 -1.42 5.33 -0.47
N ARG A 51 -1.62 6.65 -0.48
CA ARG A 51 -2.45 7.32 -1.50
C ARG A 51 -1.87 7.12 -2.90
N GLN A 52 -0.56 7.28 -3.08
CA GLN A 52 0.08 7.08 -4.39
C GLN A 52 0.08 5.63 -4.85
N VAL A 53 0.26 4.68 -3.92
CA VAL A 53 0.08 3.25 -4.21
C VAL A 53 -1.35 2.98 -4.68
N SER A 54 -2.35 3.48 -3.95
CA SER A 54 -3.77 3.24 -4.28
C SER A 54 -4.13 3.85 -5.64
N ASP A 55 -3.73 5.10 -5.90
CA ASP A 55 -3.98 5.78 -7.18
C ASP A 55 -3.39 4.99 -8.36
N ASN A 56 -2.16 4.52 -8.27
CA ASN A 56 -1.58 3.72 -9.35
C ASN A 56 -2.21 2.34 -9.51
N VAL A 57 -2.62 1.69 -8.42
CA VAL A 57 -3.31 0.38 -8.51
C VAL A 57 -4.65 0.55 -9.20
N ASN A 58 -5.45 1.54 -8.79
CA ASN A 58 -6.73 1.87 -9.42
C ASN A 58 -6.54 2.15 -10.91
N ASN A 59 -5.58 3.02 -11.26
CA ASN A 59 -5.29 3.39 -12.66
C ASN A 59 -4.78 2.20 -13.50
N LYS A 60 -3.99 1.29 -12.93
CA LYS A 60 -3.48 0.11 -13.66
C LYS A 60 -4.50 -1.01 -13.81
N THR A 61 -5.54 -1.00 -12.99
CA THR A 61 -6.55 -2.07 -12.94
C THR A 61 -7.91 -1.61 -13.44
N ASP A 62 -8.02 -0.39 -13.99
CA ASP A 62 -9.28 0.23 -14.39
C ASP A 62 -10.34 0.14 -13.27
N ASP A 63 -9.93 0.50 -12.05
CA ASP A 63 -10.73 0.44 -10.81
C ASP A 63 -11.19 -0.98 -10.39
N PHE A 64 -10.69 -2.06 -11.01
CA PHE A 64 -11.03 -3.43 -10.61
C PHE A 64 -10.47 -3.80 -9.23
N GLN A 65 -9.30 -3.27 -8.87
CA GLN A 65 -8.67 -3.53 -7.59
C GLN A 65 -8.50 -2.21 -6.85
N VAL A 66 -9.18 -2.06 -5.71
CA VAL A 66 -9.15 -0.83 -4.92
C VAL A 66 -8.50 -1.08 -3.56
N PRO A 67 -7.21 -0.73 -3.36
CA PRO A 67 -6.56 -0.92 -2.06
C PRO A 67 -7.31 -0.20 -0.93
N TYR A 68 -7.54 -0.91 0.17
CA TYR A 68 -8.24 -0.41 1.34
C TYR A 68 -7.31 -0.32 2.55
N ARG A 69 -7.56 0.63 3.45
CA ARG A 69 -6.76 0.77 4.68
C ARG A 69 -7.60 1.12 5.90
N SER A 70 -7.18 0.59 7.04
CA SER A 70 -7.70 0.92 8.36
C SER A 70 -6.58 1.49 9.22
N THR A 71 -6.78 2.67 9.81
CA THR A 71 -5.74 3.43 10.50
C THR A 71 -6.23 3.96 11.84
N SER A 72 -5.35 3.91 12.84
CA SER A 72 -5.47 4.58 14.14
C SER A 72 -4.24 5.44 14.43
N LEU A 73 -3.49 5.80 13.38
CA LEU A 73 -2.37 6.72 13.46
C LEU A 73 -2.88 8.13 13.80
N THR A 74 -2.19 8.80 14.71
CA THR A 74 -2.48 10.19 15.11
C THR A 74 -1.35 11.15 14.71
N GLU A 75 -0.28 10.60 14.15
CA GLU A 75 0.96 11.29 13.84
C GLU A 75 1.44 10.84 12.47
N LYS A 76 2.24 11.70 11.82
CA LYS A 76 2.89 11.34 10.55
C LYS A 76 3.99 10.32 10.81
N ILE A 77 4.07 9.31 9.95
CA ILE A 77 5.09 8.26 10.04
C ILE A 77 5.92 8.30 8.76
N TYR A 78 7.22 8.45 8.91
CA TYR A 78 8.17 8.48 7.80
C TYR A 78 9.02 7.22 7.84
N LEU A 79 9.08 6.48 6.74
CA LEU A 79 9.97 5.35 6.60
C LEU A 79 11.36 5.86 6.21
N VAL A 80 12.38 5.51 7.00
CA VAL A 80 13.78 5.86 6.71
C VAL A 80 14.46 4.60 6.22
N ILE A 81 14.87 4.57 4.94
CA ILE A 81 15.76 3.50 4.47
C ILE A 81 17.14 3.74 5.08
N THR A 82 17.48 2.95 6.08
CA THR A 82 18.86 2.82 6.53
C THR A 82 19.51 1.73 5.70
N SER A 83 20.43 2.09 4.80
CA SER A 83 21.28 1.11 4.15
C SER A 83 22.25 0.57 5.20
N THR A 84 22.04 -0.65 5.68
CA THR A 84 23.07 -1.38 6.43
C THR A 84 24.20 -1.65 5.45
N GLN A 85 25.39 -1.08 5.73
CA GLN A 85 26.63 -1.42 5.00
C GLN A 85 27.07 -2.85 5.34
#